data_AF-A0A2X0MRC6-F1
#
_entry.id   AF-A0A2X0MRC6-F1
#
_cell.length_a   1.000
_cell.length_b   1.000
_cell.length_c   1.000
_cell.angle_alpha   90.00
_cell.angle_beta   90.00
_cell.angle_gamma   90.00
#
_symmetry.space_group_name_H-M   'P 1'
#
loop_
_entity.id
_entity.type
_entity.pdbx_description
1 polymer ?
#
loop_
_entity_poly.entity_id
_entity_poly.type
_entity_poly.pdbx_seq_one_letter_code
_entity_poly.pdbx_strand_id
1 'polypeptide(L)'
;MMRVLRGRTRSGELPFVTDRAFGYLLLLVHGTGSKGSESWAFGPYVRILSITGKQYNPCYIDLPDRSLGDAQVTAKYVVAAIKLLAPRSTTKKVAVIGHSQGAGLNIPWALQFWPSTQALVSSFIALAVNFHGTGRSKLLCGAAVSYCGPSVTQQTTGSRYLAAQNSPAMGSARSALVPTTSIFTRYDDVIQPEGPTNAQATSFLLGASNFALQDAQVCGPGHAASHITMLTDSAAFGLAKAALENPTMPAFDQSYCFQIRENPAGRSAGFGSLLSGGMSDRMAISRSRFGEIGAEPALKSYVCKRGFATQCAN
;
A
#
# COMPACT_ATOMS: atom_id res chain seq x y z
N MET A 1 -1.80 8.28 14.89
CA MET A 1 -1.45 9.71 14.97
C MET A 1 -0.59 10.02 13.75
N MET A 2 -1.07 10.83 12.82
CA MET A 2 -0.41 11.03 11.53
C MET A 2 0.79 11.96 11.68
N ARG A 3 2.02 11.46 11.46
CA ARG A 3 3.24 12.26 11.57
C ARG A 3 3.57 12.88 10.21
N VAL A 4 3.36 14.19 10.10
CA VAL A 4 3.95 15.00 9.03
C VAL A 4 5.37 15.35 9.49
N LEU A 5 6.40 14.81 8.82
CA LEU A 5 7.79 15.14 9.13
C LEU A 5 8.07 16.58 8.67
N ARG A 6 8.16 17.54 9.60
CA ARG A 6 8.87 18.81 9.38
C ARG A 6 10.27 18.70 9.96
N GLY A 7 11.24 19.29 9.24
CA GLY A 7 12.58 19.55 9.75
C GLY A 7 12.52 20.34 11.06
N ARG A 8 13.45 20.00 11.97
CA ARG A 8 13.60 20.60 13.31
C ARG A 8 13.44 22.13 13.29
N THR A 9 12.50 22.64 14.09
CA THR A 9 12.63 23.95 14.75
C THR A 9 12.63 23.72 16.25
N ARG A 10 13.59 24.35 16.95
CA ARG A 10 13.77 24.29 18.40
C ARG A 10 12.69 25.13 19.09
N SER A 11 11.65 24.50 19.62
CA SER A 11 10.87 24.92 20.80
C SER A 11 9.59 24.08 20.85
N GLY A 12 9.21 23.64 22.06
CA GLY A 12 8.10 22.72 22.31
C GLY A 12 6.73 23.38 22.21
N GLU A 13 6.37 23.92 21.06
CA GLU A 13 5.01 24.37 20.75
C GLU A 13 4.44 23.58 19.56
N LEU A 14 3.16 23.23 19.66
CA LEU A 14 2.37 22.65 18.57
C LEU A 14 2.54 23.53 17.32
N PRO A 15 3.00 23.00 16.17
CA PRO A 15 3.22 23.86 15.02
C PRO A 15 1.88 24.39 14.53
N PHE A 16 1.74 25.72 14.62
CA PHE A 16 0.71 26.50 13.97
C PHE A 16 0.39 25.93 12.57
N VAL A 17 -0.87 25.58 12.37
CA VAL A 17 -1.43 25.21 11.07
C VAL A 17 -1.47 26.48 10.23
N THR A 18 -0.45 26.68 9.41
CA THR A 18 -0.42 27.74 8.40
C THR A 18 -1.35 27.36 7.25
N ASP A 19 -2.25 28.27 6.84
CA ASP A 19 -3.19 28.18 5.70
C ASP A 19 -2.54 28.01 4.30
N ARG A 20 -1.23 27.71 4.22
CA ARG A 20 -0.58 27.47 2.93
C ARG A 20 -0.82 26.04 2.46
N ALA A 21 -1.21 25.91 1.19
CA ALA A 21 -1.15 24.64 0.47
C ALA A 21 0.28 24.08 0.59
N PHE A 22 0.38 22.86 1.10
CA PHE A 22 1.60 22.06 1.00
C PHE A 22 1.70 21.57 -0.45
N GLY A 23 2.91 21.29 -0.95
CA GLY A 23 3.13 20.86 -2.35
C GLY A 23 2.36 19.58 -2.74
N TYR A 24 2.96 18.70 -3.53
CA TYR A 24 2.26 17.48 -3.95
C TYR A 24 2.22 16.48 -2.77
N LEU A 25 1.13 16.48 -2.00
CA LEU A 25 0.98 15.60 -0.84
C LEU A 25 0.83 14.14 -1.29
N LEU A 26 1.61 13.25 -0.65
CA LEU A 26 1.52 11.81 -0.87
C LEU A 26 1.07 11.13 0.43
N LEU A 27 0.13 10.19 0.34
CA LEU A 27 -0.28 9.33 1.45
C LEU A 27 0.35 7.95 1.29
N LEU A 28 1.19 7.55 2.24
CA LEU A 28 1.84 6.24 2.26
C LEU A 28 1.13 5.32 3.26
N VAL A 29 0.64 4.17 2.79
CA VAL A 29 -0.16 3.21 3.57
C VAL A 29 0.61 1.89 3.70
N HIS A 30 0.89 1.49 4.94
CA HIS A 30 1.73 0.31 5.23
C HIS A 30 0.98 -1.03 5.14
N GLY A 31 1.75 -2.12 5.16
CA GLY A 31 1.27 -3.49 5.06
C GLY A 31 0.91 -4.16 6.39
N THR A 32 0.62 -5.46 6.31
CA THR A 32 0.24 -6.31 7.45
C THR A 32 1.35 -6.38 8.49
N GLY A 33 1.00 -6.18 9.77
CA GLY A 33 1.93 -6.40 10.87
C GLY A 33 2.95 -5.29 11.07
N SER A 34 2.92 -4.22 10.27
CA SER A 34 3.86 -3.10 10.33
C SER A 34 3.23 -1.79 10.85
N LYS A 35 4.02 -0.72 10.88
CA LYS A 35 3.56 0.67 11.02
C LYS A 35 4.04 1.50 9.84
N GLY A 36 3.37 2.63 9.59
CA GLY A 36 3.81 3.60 8.59
C GLY A 36 5.23 4.10 8.86
N SER A 37 5.56 4.36 10.12
CA SER A 37 6.91 4.77 10.51
C SER A 37 7.98 3.71 10.21
N GLU A 38 7.63 2.43 10.30
CA GLU A 38 8.58 1.32 10.10
C GLU A 38 8.76 1.04 8.60
N SER A 39 7.66 1.05 7.83
CA SER A 39 7.70 0.79 6.38
C SER A 39 8.28 1.95 5.57
N TRP A 40 8.03 3.21 5.96
CA TRP A 40 8.27 4.34 5.07
C TRP A 40 9.31 5.35 5.56
N ALA A 41 9.48 5.56 6.87
CA ALA A 41 10.20 6.74 7.39
C ALA A 41 11.68 6.83 6.95
N PHE A 42 12.32 5.69 6.73
CA PHE A 42 13.72 5.59 6.28
C PHE A 42 13.86 5.11 4.83
N GLY A 43 12.74 4.90 4.14
CA GLY A 43 12.73 4.45 2.75
C GLY A 43 12.88 5.58 1.73
N PRO A 44 13.13 5.24 0.46
CA PRO A 44 13.36 6.21 -0.61
C PRO A 44 12.13 7.09 -0.88
N TYR A 45 10.92 6.56 -0.69
CA TYR A 45 9.67 7.32 -0.85
C TYR A 45 9.57 8.55 0.06
N VAL A 46 10.11 8.50 1.28
CA VAL A 46 10.14 9.67 2.18
C VAL A 46 11.41 10.51 1.96
N ARG A 47 12.56 9.84 1.82
CA ARG A 47 13.87 10.51 1.82
C ARG A 47 14.25 11.15 0.49
N ILE A 48 13.78 10.59 -0.62
CA ILE A 48 14.22 10.98 -1.95
C ILE A 48 13.13 11.79 -2.66
N LEU A 49 11.86 11.38 -2.64
CA LEU A 49 10.79 12.12 -3.32
C LEU A 49 10.71 13.59 -2.86
N SER A 50 10.96 13.86 -1.58
CA SER A 50 10.94 15.21 -1.00
C SER A 50 12.05 16.15 -1.50
N ILE A 51 13.14 15.60 -2.03
CA ILE A 51 14.26 16.36 -2.61
C ILE A 51 14.28 16.29 -4.14
N THR A 52 13.32 15.61 -4.77
CA THR A 52 13.15 15.68 -6.22
C THR A 52 12.60 17.05 -6.64
N GLY A 53 12.81 17.44 -7.89
CA GLY A 53 12.43 18.77 -8.40
C GLY A 53 10.92 19.10 -8.32
N LYS A 54 10.05 18.09 -8.21
CA LYS A 54 8.64 18.27 -7.83
C LYS A 54 8.57 18.19 -6.31
N GLN A 55 8.08 19.23 -5.65
CA GLN A 55 7.94 19.33 -4.18
C GLN A 55 6.93 18.29 -3.63
N TYR A 56 7.24 17.00 -3.74
CA TYR A 56 6.47 15.92 -3.14
C TYR A 56 6.61 16.00 -1.63
N ASN A 57 5.50 15.82 -0.93
CA ASN A 57 5.42 15.91 0.51
C ASN A 57 4.82 14.61 1.06
N PRO A 58 5.65 13.56 1.25
CA PRO A 58 5.18 12.26 1.70
C PRO A 58 4.75 12.29 3.17
N CYS A 59 3.56 11.75 3.43
CA CYS A 59 3.00 11.53 4.77
C CYS A 59 2.64 10.05 4.88
N TYR A 60 3.08 9.37 5.93
CA TYR A 60 2.64 8.00 6.22
C TYR A 60 1.63 7.98 7.36
N ILE A 61 0.78 6.96 7.37
CA ILE A 61 -0.17 6.71 8.45
C ILE A 61 0.22 5.45 9.22
N ASP A 62 0.05 5.46 10.53
CA ASP A 62 0.09 4.25 11.35
C ASP A 62 -1.34 3.77 11.54
N LEU A 63 -1.69 2.66 10.89
CA LEU A 63 -3.00 2.02 11.01
C LEU A 63 -3.13 1.35 12.39
N PRO A 64 -4.35 1.29 12.95
CA PRO A 64 -4.58 0.64 14.24
C PRO A 64 -4.12 -0.83 14.21
N ASP A 65 -3.67 -1.30 15.36
CA ASP A 65 -3.25 -2.70 15.57
C ASP A 65 -2.27 -3.23 14.52
N ARG A 66 -1.43 -2.35 13.97
CA ARG A 66 -0.45 -2.69 12.91
C ARG A 66 -1.12 -3.34 11.69
N SER A 67 -2.34 -2.91 11.37
CA SER A 67 -3.17 -3.49 10.31
C SER A 67 -3.51 -4.98 10.50
N LEU A 68 -3.54 -5.47 11.73
CA LEU A 68 -3.88 -6.87 12.03
C LEU A 68 -5.38 -7.08 12.35
N GLY A 69 -6.12 -6.02 12.69
CA GLY A 69 -7.57 -6.07 12.92
C GLY A 69 -8.41 -6.20 11.64
N ASP A 70 -9.74 -6.07 11.75
CA ASP A 70 -10.68 -6.13 10.61
C ASP A 70 -10.37 -5.04 9.58
N ALA A 71 -9.96 -5.43 8.37
CA ALA A 71 -9.55 -4.53 7.30
C ALA A 71 -10.65 -3.53 6.89
N GLN A 72 -11.93 -3.88 7.10
CA GLN A 72 -13.06 -2.99 6.85
C GLN A 72 -13.09 -1.79 7.81
N VAL A 73 -12.59 -1.98 9.03
CA VAL A 73 -12.43 -0.91 10.04
C VAL A 73 -11.17 -0.13 9.73
N THR A 74 -10.07 -0.83 9.46
CA THR A 74 -8.77 -0.22 9.11
C THR A 74 -8.87 0.71 7.90
N ALA A 75 -9.63 0.34 6.86
CA ALA A 75 -9.86 1.17 5.67
C ALA A 75 -10.46 2.55 5.98
N LYS A 76 -11.21 2.71 7.08
CA LYS A 76 -11.77 4.02 7.49
C LYS A 76 -10.68 5.03 7.84
N TYR A 77 -9.52 4.58 8.32
CA TYR A 77 -8.38 5.45 8.60
C TYR A 77 -7.76 5.97 7.30
N VAL A 78 -7.73 5.15 6.24
CA VAL A 78 -7.32 5.58 4.90
C VAL A 78 -8.30 6.63 4.34
N VAL A 79 -9.61 6.40 4.48
CA VAL A 79 -10.64 7.39 4.09
C VAL A 79 -10.42 8.73 4.80
N ALA A 80 -10.22 8.70 6.12
CA ALA A 80 -9.98 9.89 6.91
C ALA A 80 -8.69 10.62 6.49
N ALA A 81 -7.61 9.88 6.24
CA ALA A 81 -6.33 10.44 5.79
C ALA A 81 -6.44 11.10 4.40
N ILE A 82 -7.13 10.47 3.44
CA ILE A 82 -7.39 11.05 2.12
C ILE A 82 -8.16 12.36 2.26
N LYS A 83 -9.27 12.35 3.01
CA LYS A 83 -10.11 13.54 3.22
C LYS A 83 -9.40 14.66 3.96
N LEU A 84 -8.46 14.32 4.85
CA LEU A 84 -7.64 15.29 5.57
C LEU A 84 -6.57 15.93 4.68
N LEU A 85 -5.89 15.12 3.85
CA LEU A 85 -4.75 15.58 3.06
C LEU A 85 -5.16 16.28 1.78
N ALA A 86 -6.13 15.74 1.04
CA ALA A 86 -6.43 16.23 -0.30
C ALA A 86 -6.72 17.74 -0.34
N PRO A 87 -7.55 18.34 0.55
CA PRO A 87 -7.80 19.79 0.53
C PRO A 87 -6.56 20.66 0.83
N ARG A 88 -5.54 20.08 1.49
CA ARG A 88 -4.29 20.75 1.90
C ARG A 88 -3.19 20.65 0.85
N SER A 89 -3.37 19.78 -0.15
CA SER A 89 -2.48 19.64 -1.30
C SER A 89 -2.69 20.78 -2.28
N THR A 90 -1.64 21.24 -2.95
CA THR A 90 -1.73 22.25 -4.01
C THR A 90 -2.72 21.86 -5.10
N THR A 91 -2.83 20.57 -5.43
CA THR A 91 -3.74 20.06 -6.48
C THR A 91 -5.15 19.78 -6.00
N LYS A 92 -5.44 20.01 -4.71
CA LYS A 92 -6.68 19.56 -4.03
C LYS A 92 -6.92 18.04 -4.10
N LYS A 93 -5.90 17.29 -4.50
CA LYS A 93 -5.87 15.82 -4.55
C LYS A 93 -4.61 15.29 -3.88
N VAL A 94 -4.67 14.07 -3.39
CA VAL A 94 -3.54 13.35 -2.82
C VAL A 94 -3.19 12.18 -3.75
N ALA A 95 -1.90 11.90 -3.97
CA ALA A 95 -1.50 10.61 -4.54
C ALA A 95 -1.30 9.62 -3.40
N VAL A 96 -1.74 8.38 -3.58
CA VAL A 96 -1.68 7.35 -2.53
C VAL A 96 -0.74 6.25 -2.98
N ILE A 97 0.22 5.90 -2.13
CA ILE A 97 1.13 4.77 -2.33
C ILE A 97 0.86 3.76 -1.23
N GLY A 98 0.57 2.52 -1.60
CA GLY A 98 0.35 1.43 -0.65
C GLY A 98 1.39 0.34 -0.81
N HIS A 99 1.63 -0.42 0.26
CA HIS A 99 2.36 -1.68 0.22
C HIS A 99 1.52 -2.82 0.79
N SER A 100 1.59 -4.01 0.19
CA SER A 100 0.96 -5.23 0.72
C SER A 100 -0.53 -5.00 1.01
N GLN A 101 -1.02 -5.36 2.19
CA GLN A 101 -2.40 -5.12 2.64
C GLN A 101 -2.87 -3.67 2.48
N GLY A 102 -1.99 -2.70 2.72
CA GLY A 102 -2.31 -1.28 2.55
C GLY A 102 -2.76 -0.98 1.13
N ALA A 103 -2.05 -1.55 0.15
CA ALA A 103 -2.38 -1.47 -1.27
C ALA A 103 -3.53 -2.40 -1.68
N GLY A 104 -3.58 -3.64 -1.19
CA GLY A 104 -4.50 -4.65 -1.76
C GLY A 104 -5.86 -4.69 -1.10
N LEU A 105 -5.97 -4.24 0.16
CA LEU A 105 -7.22 -4.25 0.92
C LEU A 105 -7.62 -2.84 1.35
N ASN A 106 -6.76 -2.11 2.07
CA ASN A 106 -7.22 -0.90 2.76
C ASN A 106 -7.55 0.26 1.81
N ILE A 107 -6.69 0.54 0.82
CA ILE A 107 -6.94 1.60 -0.18
C ILE A 107 -8.10 1.23 -1.12
N PRO A 108 -8.17 0.04 -1.75
CA PRO A 108 -9.27 -0.32 -2.64
C PRO A 108 -10.62 -0.30 -1.93
N TRP A 109 -10.68 -0.78 -0.69
CA TRP A 109 -11.89 -0.76 0.11
C TRP A 109 -12.33 0.66 0.49
N ALA A 110 -11.38 1.56 0.79
CA ALA A 110 -11.67 2.97 1.00
C ALA A 110 -12.27 3.61 -0.27
N LEU A 111 -11.67 3.37 -1.44
CA LEU A 111 -12.14 3.90 -2.73
C LEU A 111 -13.51 3.34 -3.12
N GLN A 112 -13.76 2.05 -2.91
CA GLN A 112 -15.02 1.37 -3.24
C GLN A 112 -16.15 1.77 -2.29
N PHE A 113 -15.92 1.70 -0.98
CA PHE A 113 -16.97 1.87 0.02
C PHE A 113 -17.20 3.32 0.46
N TRP A 114 -16.25 4.23 0.18
CA TRP A 114 -16.42 5.68 0.26
C TRP A 114 -16.08 6.36 -1.07
N PRO A 115 -16.95 6.25 -2.11
CA PRO A 115 -16.67 6.76 -3.46
C PRO A 115 -16.29 8.24 -3.52
N SER A 116 -16.74 9.06 -2.54
CA SER A 116 -16.30 10.45 -2.37
C SER A 116 -14.77 10.64 -2.31
N THR A 117 -14.01 9.59 -1.97
CA THR A 117 -12.55 9.62 -1.95
C THR A 117 -11.92 9.53 -3.34
N GLN A 118 -12.60 8.97 -4.34
CA GLN A 118 -12.07 8.80 -5.69
C GLN A 118 -11.75 10.16 -6.33
N ALA A 119 -12.62 11.15 -6.16
CA ALA A 119 -12.40 12.51 -6.65
C ALA A 119 -11.21 13.23 -5.98
N LEU A 120 -10.79 12.74 -4.81
CA LEU A 120 -9.71 13.30 -3.99
C LEU A 120 -8.35 12.61 -4.25
N VAL A 121 -8.32 11.52 -5.02
CA VAL A 121 -7.10 10.78 -5.31
C VAL A 121 -6.65 11.06 -6.75
N SER A 122 -5.41 11.53 -6.92
CA SER A 122 -4.86 11.81 -8.25
C SER A 122 -4.21 10.60 -8.91
N SER A 123 -3.65 9.71 -8.10
CA SER A 123 -2.95 8.50 -8.52
C SER A 123 -2.93 7.51 -7.36
N PHE A 124 -3.11 6.22 -7.64
CA PHE A 124 -2.93 5.13 -6.70
C PHE A 124 -1.79 4.21 -7.18
N ILE A 125 -0.72 4.14 -6.41
CA ILE A 125 0.45 3.31 -6.72
C ILE A 125 0.51 2.17 -5.71
N ALA A 126 0.45 0.95 -6.21
CA ALA A 126 0.33 -0.26 -5.41
C ALA A 126 1.63 -1.07 -5.50
N LEU A 127 2.32 -1.27 -4.38
CA LEU A 127 3.56 -2.03 -4.30
C LEU A 127 3.30 -3.40 -3.67
N ALA A 128 3.78 -4.48 -4.28
CA ALA A 128 3.67 -5.85 -3.76
C ALA A 128 2.23 -6.18 -3.30
N VAL A 129 1.27 -5.92 -4.18
CA VAL A 129 -0.14 -5.75 -3.83
C VAL A 129 -0.92 -7.05 -3.88
N ASN A 130 -1.93 -7.20 -3.03
CA ASN A 130 -2.75 -8.42 -2.98
C ASN A 130 -4.22 -8.14 -3.30
N PHE A 131 -4.52 -7.60 -4.49
CA PHE A 131 -5.89 -7.30 -4.91
C PHE A 131 -6.81 -8.52 -4.90
N HIS A 132 -6.27 -9.70 -5.20
CA HIS A 132 -6.98 -10.99 -5.15
C HIS A 132 -6.49 -11.89 -3.99
N GLY A 133 -5.83 -11.29 -3.00
CA GLY A 133 -5.31 -11.98 -1.82
C GLY A 133 -4.02 -12.75 -2.08
N THR A 134 -3.73 -13.72 -1.21
CA THR A 134 -2.62 -14.64 -1.38
C THR A 134 -3.01 -16.05 -0.94
N GLY A 135 -2.55 -17.04 -1.70
CA GLY A 135 -2.63 -18.46 -1.31
C GLY A 135 -1.66 -18.84 -0.18
N ARG A 136 -0.73 -17.94 0.17
CA ARG A 136 0.27 -18.13 1.24
C ARG A 136 -0.06 -17.33 2.50
N SER A 137 -1.31 -16.91 2.69
CA SER A 137 -1.70 -16.07 3.84
C SER A 137 -1.32 -16.66 5.20
N LYS A 138 -1.27 -18.00 5.33
CA LYS A 138 -0.82 -18.66 6.57
C LYS A 138 0.63 -18.34 6.95
N LEU A 139 1.49 -17.96 5.99
CA LEU A 139 2.85 -17.50 6.27
C LEU A 139 2.89 -16.13 6.96
N LEU A 140 1.77 -15.38 6.90
CA LEU A 140 1.56 -14.13 7.62
C LEU A 140 1.03 -14.37 9.04
N CYS A 141 0.78 -15.62 9.44
CA CYS A 141 0.47 -15.96 10.82
C CYS A 141 1.78 -16.15 11.60
N GLY A 142 1.74 -15.92 12.92
CA GLY A 142 2.94 -15.97 13.76
C GLY A 142 3.56 -17.37 13.84
N ALA A 143 4.55 -17.53 14.73
CA ALA A 143 5.24 -18.82 14.95
C ALA A 143 4.30 -19.98 15.30
N ALA A 144 3.09 -19.69 15.77
CA ALA A 144 1.98 -20.63 15.86
C ALA A 144 0.91 -20.23 14.83
N VAL A 145 0.70 -21.09 13.83
CA VAL A 145 -0.30 -20.94 12.75
C VAL A 145 -1.73 -20.76 13.33
N SER A 146 -1.95 -21.18 14.58
CA SER A 146 -3.19 -21.04 15.33
C SER A 146 -3.58 -19.59 15.70
N TYR A 147 -2.70 -18.60 15.51
CA TYR A 147 -2.94 -17.19 15.83
C TYR A 147 -2.70 -16.32 14.59
N CYS A 148 -3.79 -15.94 13.92
CA CYS A 148 -3.78 -15.04 12.76
C CYS A 148 -4.69 -13.84 13.05
N GLY A 149 -4.20 -12.63 12.80
CA GLY A 149 -5.05 -11.44 12.89
C GLY A 149 -6.21 -11.50 11.88
N PRO A 150 -7.39 -10.92 12.18
CA PRO A 150 -8.52 -10.87 11.26
C PRO A 150 -8.17 -10.48 9.81
N SER A 151 -7.29 -9.49 9.62
CA SER A 151 -6.88 -9.06 8.27
C SER A 151 -6.14 -10.16 7.49
N VAL A 152 -5.48 -11.11 8.15
CA VAL A 152 -4.81 -12.23 7.46
C VAL A 152 -5.82 -13.16 6.82
N THR A 153 -6.92 -13.46 7.52
CA THR A 153 -8.03 -14.27 6.95
C THR A 153 -8.72 -13.55 5.80
N GLN A 154 -8.87 -12.22 5.89
CA GLN A 154 -9.43 -11.40 4.81
C GLN A 154 -8.49 -11.31 3.60
N GLN A 155 -7.18 -11.46 3.78
CA GLN A 155 -6.18 -11.52 2.71
C GLN A 155 -6.07 -12.90 2.04
N THR A 156 -6.69 -13.94 2.59
CA THR A 156 -6.69 -15.28 2.00
C THR A 156 -7.51 -15.28 0.71
N THR A 157 -6.95 -15.80 -0.38
CA THR A 157 -7.69 -15.99 -1.63
C THR A 157 -9.01 -16.72 -1.38
N GLY A 158 -10.12 -16.15 -1.86
CA GLY A 158 -11.46 -16.69 -1.66
C GLY A 158 -12.17 -16.21 -0.38
N SER A 159 -11.58 -15.30 0.41
CA SER A 159 -12.26 -14.65 1.53
C SER A 159 -13.51 -13.89 1.09
N ARG A 160 -14.49 -13.75 1.99
CA ARG A 160 -15.71 -12.97 1.73
C ARG A 160 -15.38 -11.49 1.51
N TYR A 161 -14.36 -10.97 2.18
CA TYR A 161 -13.81 -9.63 1.96
C TYR A 161 -13.38 -9.47 0.51
N LEU A 162 -12.52 -10.35 -0.01
CA LEU A 162 -12.02 -10.24 -1.37
C LEU A 162 -13.11 -10.53 -2.40
N ALA A 163 -14.08 -11.39 -2.09
CA ALA A 163 -15.25 -11.60 -2.93
C ALA A 163 -16.10 -10.32 -3.06
N ALA A 164 -16.29 -9.58 -1.96
CA ALA A 164 -17.01 -8.29 -1.98
C ALA A 164 -16.21 -7.17 -2.67
N GLN A 165 -14.89 -7.11 -2.45
CA GLN A 165 -14.00 -6.16 -3.12
C GLN A 165 -13.98 -6.39 -4.64
N ASN A 166 -13.88 -7.65 -5.06
CA ASN A 166 -13.81 -8.07 -6.46
C ASN A 166 -15.17 -8.48 -7.04
N SER A 167 -16.28 -8.03 -6.45
CA SER A 167 -17.62 -8.39 -6.90
C SER A 167 -17.87 -7.91 -8.35
N PRO A 168 -18.83 -8.51 -9.08
CA PRO A 168 -19.22 -8.02 -10.40
C PRO A 168 -20.05 -6.73 -10.37
N ALA A 169 -20.41 -6.21 -9.18
CA ALA A 169 -21.20 -4.99 -9.06
C ALA A 169 -20.44 -3.76 -9.59
N MET A 170 -21.16 -2.86 -10.25
CA MET A 170 -20.59 -1.62 -10.77
C MET A 170 -19.96 -0.78 -9.65
N GLY A 171 -18.75 -0.27 -9.91
CA GLY A 171 -17.98 0.48 -8.92
C GLY A 171 -17.27 -0.39 -7.88
N SER A 172 -17.12 -1.70 -8.12
CA SER A 172 -16.24 -2.56 -7.34
C SER A 172 -14.77 -2.28 -7.65
N ALA A 173 -13.90 -2.60 -6.70
CA ALA A 173 -12.46 -2.54 -6.91
C ALA A 173 -11.90 -3.76 -7.66
N ARG A 174 -12.74 -4.52 -8.38
CA ARG A 174 -12.30 -5.51 -9.39
C ARG A 174 -11.53 -4.88 -10.56
N SER A 175 -11.72 -3.58 -10.74
CA SER A 175 -11.01 -2.73 -11.70
C SER A 175 -10.57 -1.43 -11.05
N ALA A 176 -9.61 -0.74 -11.67
CA ALA A 176 -9.10 0.53 -11.20
C ALA A 176 -10.23 1.57 -11.05
N LEU A 177 -10.41 2.08 -9.83
CA LEU A 177 -11.40 3.12 -9.50
C LEU A 177 -10.87 4.55 -9.69
N VAL A 178 -9.55 4.68 -9.81
CA VAL A 178 -8.79 5.91 -10.06
C VAL A 178 -7.59 5.54 -10.94
N PRO A 179 -6.81 6.48 -11.52
CA PRO A 179 -5.57 6.13 -12.20
C PRO A 179 -4.67 5.31 -11.27
N THR A 180 -4.41 4.06 -11.64
CA THR A 180 -3.71 3.09 -10.79
C THR A 180 -2.52 2.49 -11.51
N THR A 181 -1.41 2.38 -10.80
CA THR A 181 -0.23 1.62 -11.22
C THR A 181 0.04 0.50 -10.21
N SER A 182 -0.01 -0.74 -10.66
CA SER A 182 0.35 -1.92 -9.88
C SER A 182 1.78 -2.33 -10.20
N ILE A 183 2.63 -2.41 -9.17
CA ILE A 183 4.05 -2.72 -9.27
C ILE A 183 4.34 -3.88 -8.34
N PHE A 184 4.79 -5.00 -8.90
CA PHE A 184 4.98 -6.25 -8.15
C PHE A 184 6.21 -7.01 -8.63
N THR A 185 6.55 -8.08 -7.91
CA THR A 185 7.67 -8.96 -8.25
C THR A 185 7.15 -10.39 -8.38
N ARG A 186 7.58 -11.09 -9.44
CA ARG A 186 7.28 -12.51 -9.66
C ARG A 186 7.87 -13.40 -8.56
N TYR A 187 8.90 -12.90 -7.88
CA TYR A 187 9.61 -13.58 -6.79
C TYR A 187 9.06 -13.24 -5.40
N ASP A 188 7.85 -12.69 -5.32
CA ASP A 188 7.23 -12.35 -4.03
C ASP A 188 7.08 -13.61 -3.16
N ASP A 189 7.67 -13.61 -1.98
CA ASP A 189 7.70 -14.75 -1.07
C ASP A 189 6.41 -14.89 -0.23
N VAL A 190 5.55 -13.87 -0.24
CA VAL A 190 4.36 -13.73 0.60
C VAL A 190 3.08 -13.70 -0.22
N ILE A 191 3.06 -12.94 -1.30
CA ILE A 191 1.91 -12.75 -2.18
C ILE A 191 2.09 -13.66 -3.39
N GLN A 192 1.23 -14.67 -3.48
CA GLN A 192 1.25 -15.65 -4.56
C GLN A 192 -0.18 -16.11 -4.89
N PRO A 193 -0.47 -16.47 -6.15
CA PRO A 193 0.47 -16.53 -7.27
C PRO A 193 0.75 -15.15 -7.90
N GLU A 194 2.01 -14.90 -8.28
CA GLU A 194 2.40 -13.74 -9.12
C GLU A 194 2.63 -14.11 -10.59
N GLY A 195 2.63 -15.42 -10.89
CA GLY A 195 2.59 -15.97 -12.23
C GLY A 195 3.78 -15.61 -13.14
N PRO A 196 3.90 -16.28 -14.30
CA PRO A 196 4.86 -15.90 -15.33
C PRO A 196 4.37 -14.73 -16.21
N THR A 197 3.07 -14.41 -16.19
CA THR A 197 2.47 -13.27 -16.90
C THR A 197 1.70 -12.37 -15.95
N ASN A 198 1.49 -11.09 -16.31
CA ASN A 198 0.78 -10.15 -15.44
C ASN A 198 -0.68 -10.57 -15.22
N ALA A 199 -1.38 -11.10 -16.22
CA ALA A 199 -2.78 -11.52 -16.06
C ALA A 199 -2.98 -12.68 -15.05
N GLN A 200 -1.91 -13.41 -14.71
CA GLN A 200 -1.94 -14.51 -13.74
C GLN A 200 -1.56 -14.07 -12.33
N ALA A 201 -1.13 -12.82 -12.16
CA ALA A 201 -0.75 -12.27 -10.88
C ALA A 201 -1.97 -11.89 -10.05
N THR A 202 -1.98 -12.21 -8.76
CA THR A 202 -2.94 -11.63 -7.81
C THR A 202 -2.81 -10.10 -7.71
N SER A 203 -1.61 -9.58 -7.99
CA SER A 203 -1.31 -8.14 -8.11
C SER A 203 -1.94 -7.46 -9.33
N PHE A 204 -2.47 -8.21 -10.29
CA PHE A 204 -3.09 -7.62 -11.49
C PHE A 204 -4.37 -6.88 -11.16
N LEU A 205 -4.58 -5.73 -11.80
CA LEU A 205 -5.84 -5.00 -11.75
C LEU A 205 -6.26 -4.53 -13.14
N LEU A 206 -7.50 -4.85 -13.53
CA LEU A 206 -8.06 -4.38 -14.79
C LEU A 206 -8.15 -2.84 -14.81
N GLY A 207 -7.73 -2.22 -15.90
CA GLY A 207 -7.73 -0.75 -16.05
C GLY A 207 -6.56 -0.04 -15.35
N ALA A 208 -5.65 -0.77 -14.72
CA ALA A 208 -4.40 -0.23 -14.18
C ALA A 208 -3.23 -0.43 -15.16
N SER A 209 -2.16 0.34 -14.98
CA SER A 209 -0.85 0.01 -15.53
C SER A 209 -0.20 -1.06 -14.64
N ASN A 210 -0.01 -2.27 -15.14
CA ASN A 210 0.49 -3.41 -14.34
C ASN A 210 1.91 -3.77 -14.77
N PHE A 211 2.85 -3.72 -13.84
CA PHE A 211 4.27 -3.98 -14.06
C PHE A 211 4.80 -5.02 -13.08
N ALA A 212 5.30 -6.14 -13.60
CA ALA A 212 6.22 -6.96 -12.84
C ALA A 212 7.64 -6.41 -13.03
N LEU A 213 8.46 -6.37 -11.98
CA LEU A 213 9.87 -5.96 -12.13
C LEU A 213 10.63 -6.83 -13.14
N GLN A 214 10.21 -8.08 -13.29
CA GLN A 214 10.79 -9.06 -14.21
C GLN A 214 10.29 -8.94 -15.66
N ASP A 215 9.38 -8.01 -15.94
CA ASP A 215 8.95 -7.75 -17.32
C ASP A 215 10.12 -7.24 -18.16
N ALA A 216 10.17 -7.63 -19.44
CA ALA A 216 11.27 -7.28 -20.35
C ALA A 216 11.40 -5.77 -20.57
N GLN A 217 10.28 -5.03 -20.58
CA GLN A 217 10.27 -3.57 -20.65
C GLN A 217 10.63 -2.88 -19.33
N VAL A 218 10.77 -3.63 -18.23
CA VAL A 218 11.18 -3.11 -16.91
C VAL A 218 12.64 -3.47 -16.67
N CYS A 219 12.94 -4.55 -15.92
CA CYS A 219 14.32 -4.95 -15.60
C CYS A 219 14.66 -6.38 -16.04
N GLY A 220 13.69 -7.11 -16.61
CA GLY A 220 13.87 -8.47 -17.09
C GLY A 220 14.00 -9.52 -15.98
N PRO A 221 14.05 -10.81 -16.35
CA PRO A 221 13.90 -11.93 -15.41
C PRO A 221 14.98 -12.01 -14.33
N GLY A 222 16.16 -11.41 -14.56
CA GLY A 222 17.26 -11.41 -13.60
C GLY A 222 17.09 -10.47 -12.40
N HIS A 223 16.12 -9.55 -12.45
CA HIS A 223 15.92 -8.56 -11.38
C HIS A 223 15.33 -9.22 -10.12
N ALA A 224 16.12 -9.32 -9.06
CA ALA A 224 15.73 -9.99 -7.82
C ALA A 224 15.11 -9.02 -6.81
N ALA A 225 13.85 -9.27 -6.44
CA ALA A 225 13.15 -8.54 -5.37
C ALA A 225 12.15 -9.47 -4.68
N SER A 226 12.04 -9.38 -3.35
CA SER A 226 11.05 -10.08 -2.53
C SER A 226 9.92 -9.14 -2.09
N HIS A 227 8.95 -9.66 -1.32
CA HIS A 227 7.79 -8.88 -0.88
C HIS A 227 8.16 -7.57 -0.16
N ILE A 228 9.12 -7.66 0.75
CA ILE A 228 9.53 -6.53 1.60
C ILE A 228 10.49 -5.61 0.87
N THR A 229 11.36 -6.14 0.00
CA THR A 229 12.35 -5.30 -0.70
C THR A 229 11.69 -4.33 -1.66
N MET A 230 10.45 -4.56 -2.11
CA MET A 230 9.67 -3.62 -2.93
C MET A 230 9.54 -2.21 -2.31
N LEU A 231 9.66 -2.08 -0.98
CA LEU A 231 9.67 -0.77 -0.28
C LEU A 231 10.96 0.04 -0.53
N THR A 232 12.02 -0.60 -0.98
CA THR A 232 13.35 0.02 -1.20
C THR A 232 13.97 -0.27 -2.56
N ASP A 233 13.35 -1.16 -3.34
CA ASP A 233 13.80 -1.53 -4.67
C ASP A 233 13.82 -0.31 -5.60
N SER A 234 14.92 -0.14 -6.32
CA SER A 234 15.14 1.04 -7.14
C SER A 234 14.23 1.08 -8.38
N ALA A 235 13.92 -0.08 -8.97
CA ALA A 235 13.02 -0.17 -10.12
C ALA A 235 11.58 0.11 -9.69
N ALA A 236 11.16 -0.45 -8.55
CA ALA A 236 9.85 -0.14 -7.96
C ALA A 236 9.70 1.35 -7.65
N PHE A 237 10.73 1.98 -7.07
CA PHE A 237 10.77 3.42 -6.84
C PHE A 237 10.68 4.22 -8.15
N GLY A 238 11.45 3.83 -9.17
CA GLY A 238 11.44 4.49 -10.49
C GLY A 238 10.06 4.43 -11.16
N LEU A 239 9.41 3.27 -11.14
CA LEU A 239 8.04 3.10 -11.64
C LEU A 239 7.03 3.94 -10.84
N ALA A 240 7.15 3.95 -9.52
CA ALA A 240 6.28 4.77 -8.68
C ALA A 240 6.46 6.27 -8.96
N LYS A 241 7.70 6.73 -9.13
CA LYS A 241 8.00 8.11 -9.54
C LYS A 241 7.40 8.43 -10.90
N ALA A 242 7.56 7.54 -11.89
CA ALA A 242 6.95 7.70 -13.21
C ALA A 242 5.41 7.80 -13.12
N ALA A 243 4.78 7.01 -12.24
CA ALA A 243 3.34 7.04 -12.00
C ALA A 243 2.85 8.28 -11.21
N LEU A 244 3.71 8.90 -10.41
CA LEU A 244 3.43 10.22 -9.82
C LEU A 244 3.50 11.33 -10.89
N GLU A 245 4.39 11.19 -11.88
CA GLU A 245 4.59 12.17 -12.94
C GLU A 245 3.55 12.07 -14.05
N ASN A 246 3.17 10.84 -14.42
CA ASN A 246 2.11 10.53 -15.38
C ASN A 246 1.27 9.34 -14.87
N PRO A 247 0.18 9.59 -14.13
CA PRO A 247 -0.64 8.54 -13.51
C PRO A 247 -1.32 7.57 -14.49
N THR A 248 -1.55 7.97 -15.73
CA THR A 248 -2.26 7.14 -16.73
C THR A 248 -1.33 6.37 -17.64
N MET A 249 -0.09 6.85 -17.80
CA MET A 249 0.90 6.25 -18.71
C MET A 249 2.31 6.47 -18.15
N PRO A 250 2.68 5.78 -17.06
CA PRO A 250 4.01 5.91 -16.48
C PRO A 250 5.08 5.42 -17.47
N ALA A 251 6.02 6.31 -17.82
CA ALA A 251 7.16 5.98 -18.66
C ALA A 251 8.35 5.58 -17.78
N PHE A 252 8.73 4.30 -17.81
CA PHE A 252 9.83 3.78 -17.00
C PHE A 252 11.20 4.06 -17.62
N ASP A 253 12.14 4.48 -16.80
CA ASP A 253 13.55 4.62 -17.16
C ASP A 253 14.34 3.43 -16.59
N GLN A 254 14.85 2.58 -17.47
CA GLN A 254 15.54 1.33 -17.10
C GLN A 254 16.83 1.55 -16.31
N SER A 255 17.38 2.77 -16.25
CA SER A 255 18.51 3.06 -15.36
C SER A 255 18.16 2.88 -13.87
N TYR A 256 16.87 2.91 -13.51
CA TYR A 256 16.41 2.57 -12.15
C TYR A 256 16.54 1.09 -11.81
N CYS A 257 16.81 0.19 -12.76
CA CYS A 257 17.06 -1.22 -12.48
C CYS A 257 18.29 -1.45 -11.60
N PHE A 258 19.23 -0.51 -11.58
CA PHE A 258 20.50 -0.67 -10.86
C PHE A 258 20.63 0.23 -9.63
N GLN A 259 19.98 1.39 -9.62
CA GLN A 259 20.11 2.37 -8.54
C GLN A 259 19.00 3.42 -8.57
N ILE A 260 18.76 4.09 -7.43
CA ILE A 260 17.97 5.31 -7.40
C ILE A 260 18.87 6.47 -7.82
N ARG A 261 18.61 7.03 -9.01
CA ARG A 261 19.47 8.04 -9.66
C ARG A 261 19.69 9.29 -8.82
N GLU A 262 18.68 9.68 -8.04
CA GLU A 262 18.72 10.83 -7.14
C GLU A 262 19.54 10.56 -5.85
N ASN A 263 20.01 9.34 -5.65
CA ASN A 263 20.92 8.95 -4.57
C ASN A 263 22.02 7.98 -5.08
N PRO A 264 22.89 8.44 -6.02
CA PRO A 264 23.83 7.57 -6.71
C PRO A 264 24.99 7.09 -5.82
N ALA A 265 25.23 7.76 -4.70
CA ALA A 265 26.26 7.38 -3.72
C ALA A 265 25.84 6.21 -2.82
N GLY A 266 24.66 5.62 -3.05
CA GLY A 266 24.20 4.46 -2.28
C GLY A 266 24.31 4.68 -0.78
N ARG A 267 23.98 5.89 -0.29
CA ARG A 267 23.81 6.11 1.16
C ARG A 267 22.57 5.34 1.58
N SER A 268 22.74 4.02 1.65
CA SER A 268 21.84 2.99 2.16
C SER A 268 21.79 3.12 3.68
N ALA A 269 21.54 4.33 4.18
CA ALA A 269 21.06 4.56 5.52
C ALA A 269 19.61 4.04 5.58
N GLY A 270 19.45 2.72 5.57
CA GLY A 270 18.13 2.10 5.51
C GLY A 270 18.10 0.58 5.46
N PHE A 271 19.11 -0.10 4.89
CA PHE A 271 19.05 -1.56 4.77
C PHE A 271 18.96 -2.25 6.14
N GLY A 272 19.73 -1.79 7.13
CA GLY A 272 19.64 -2.28 8.51
C GLY A 272 18.34 -1.90 9.25
N SER A 273 17.71 -0.78 8.90
CA SER A 273 16.42 -0.35 9.48
C SER A 273 15.20 -1.03 8.83
N LEU A 274 15.34 -1.54 7.61
CA LEU A 274 14.27 -2.23 6.90
C LEU A 274 14.29 -3.73 7.20
N LEU A 275 15.48 -4.32 7.37
CA LEU A 275 15.62 -5.65 7.96
C LEU A 275 15.03 -5.69 9.38
N SER A 276 15.22 -4.63 10.17
CA SER A 276 14.52 -4.51 11.46
C SER A 276 13.01 -4.29 11.31
N GLY A 277 12.55 -3.62 10.25
CA GLY A 277 11.14 -3.49 9.87
C GLY A 277 10.47 -4.83 9.56
N GLY A 278 10.96 -5.58 8.56
CA GLY A 278 10.42 -6.91 8.22
C GLY A 278 10.56 -7.94 9.36
N MET A 279 11.63 -7.84 10.17
CA MET A 279 11.79 -8.65 11.38
C MET A 279 10.85 -8.20 12.51
N SER A 280 10.54 -6.91 12.61
CA SER A 280 9.54 -6.36 13.52
C SER A 280 8.12 -6.73 13.10
N ASP A 281 7.85 -6.88 11.80
CA ASP A 281 6.56 -7.34 11.27
C ASP A 281 6.32 -8.79 11.67
N ARG A 282 7.29 -9.68 11.44
CA ARG A 282 7.21 -11.08 11.88
C ARG A 282 7.17 -11.21 13.40
N MET A 283 7.94 -10.40 14.13
CA MET A 283 7.88 -10.38 15.60
C MET A 283 6.56 -9.83 16.14
N ALA A 284 5.98 -8.80 15.52
CA ALA A 284 4.71 -8.22 15.94
C ALA A 284 3.54 -9.16 15.66
N ILE A 285 3.54 -9.83 14.51
CA ILE A 285 2.62 -10.92 14.20
C ILE A 285 2.76 -12.01 15.29
N SER A 286 3.99 -12.43 15.61
CA SER A 286 4.27 -13.45 16.64
C SER A 286 3.88 -13.04 18.07
N ARG A 287 3.99 -11.74 18.40
CA ARG A 287 3.67 -11.18 19.73
C ARG A 287 2.22 -10.72 19.87
N SER A 288 1.48 -10.63 18.77
CA SER A 288 0.10 -10.18 18.78
C SER A 288 -0.79 -11.25 19.44
N ARG A 289 -1.42 -10.88 20.56
CA ARG A 289 -2.40 -11.70 21.27
C ARG A 289 -3.75 -11.60 20.57
N PHE A 290 -3.83 -12.04 19.31
CA PHE A 290 -5.14 -12.38 18.76
C PHE A 290 -5.54 -13.74 19.33
N GLY A 291 -6.83 -13.98 19.55
CA GLY A 291 -7.32 -15.31 19.92
C GLY A 291 -7.04 -16.34 18.82
N GLU A 292 -7.45 -17.59 19.05
CA GLU A 292 -7.46 -18.64 18.01
C GLU A 292 -7.98 -18.09 16.67
N ILE A 293 -7.53 -18.66 15.54
CA ILE A 293 -7.99 -18.32 14.18
C ILE A 293 -9.53 -18.18 14.18
N GLY A 294 -9.99 -16.95 14.35
CA GLY A 294 -11.41 -16.65 14.26
C GLY A 294 -11.83 -16.89 12.83
N ALA A 295 -13.04 -17.39 12.62
CA ALA A 295 -13.69 -17.28 11.33
C ALA A 295 -13.51 -15.84 10.81
N GLU A 296 -13.33 -15.69 9.49
CA GLU A 296 -13.22 -14.37 8.88
C GLU A 296 -14.30 -13.43 9.45
N PRO A 297 -13.99 -12.17 9.79
CA PRO A 297 -14.99 -11.24 10.27
C PRO A 297 -16.22 -11.19 9.36
N ALA A 298 -17.39 -11.00 9.94
CA ALA A 298 -18.58 -10.73 9.15
C ALA A 298 -18.41 -9.43 8.36
N LEU A 299 -18.87 -9.41 7.11
CA LEU A 299 -18.91 -8.19 6.31
C LEU A 299 -19.81 -7.16 6.98
N LYS A 300 -19.44 -5.89 6.98
CA LYS A 300 -20.28 -4.82 7.56
C LYS A 300 -21.56 -4.68 6.73
N SER A 301 -22.67 -4.31 7.38
CA SER A 301 -23.98 -4.18 6.74
C SER A 301 -24.00 -3.25 5.52
N TYR A 302 -23.15 -2.22 5.46
CA TYR A 302 -23.04 -1.33 4.29
C TYR A 302 -22.57 -2.06 3.02
N VAL A 303 -21.87 -3.19 3.15
CA VAL A 303 -21.41 -4.00 2.01
C VAL A 303 -22.62 -4.61 1.30
N CYS A 304 -23.53 -5.22 2.06
CA CYS A 304 -24.77 -5.81 1.54
C CYS A 304 -25.77 -4.74 1.10
N LYS A 305 -25.93 -3.65 1.86
CA LYS A 305 -26.80 -2.53 1.48
C LYS A 305 -26.44 -1.92 0.11
N ARG A 306 -25.18 -2.05 -0.29
CA ARG A 306 -24.68 -1.58 -1.59
C ARG A 306 -24.59 -2.68 -2.66
N GLY A 307 -25.05 -3.89 -2.37
CA GLY A 307 -25.11 -4.99 -3.34
C GLY A 307 -23.78 -5.69 -3.64
N PHE A 308 -22.74 -5.48 -2.82
CA PHE A 308 -21.43 -6.11 -3.01
C PHE A 308 -21.32 -7.50 -2.36
N ALA A 309 -22.29 -7.87 -1.51
CA ALA A 309 -22.41 -9.19 -0.90
C ALA A 309 -23.87 -9.47 -0.50
N THR A 310 -24.19 -10.74 -0.25
CA THR A 310 -25.53 -11.18 0.21
C THR A 310 -25.58 -11.53 1.69
N GLN A 311 -24.43 -11.80 2.32
CA GLN A 311 -24.32 -12.17 3.74
C GLN A 311 -23.42 -11.18 4.47
N CYS A 312 -24.00 -10.44 5.42
CA CYS A 312 -23.32 -9.45 6.25
C CYS A 312 -23.74 -9.59 7.72
N ALA A 313 -23.00 -8.95 8.61
CA ALA A 313 -23.44 -8.72 9.97
C ALA A 313 -24.80 -7.98 9.97
N ASN A 314 -25.70 -8.46 10.83
CA ASN A 314 -27.00 -7.85 11.10
C ASN A 314 -26.85 -6.42 11.64
#